data_AF-A0A4D4L478-F1
#
_entry.id   AF-A0A4D4L478-F1
#
_cell.length_a   1.000
_cell.length_b   1.000
_cell.length_c   1.000
_cell.angle_alpha   90.00
_cell.angle_beta   90.00
_cell.angle_gamma   90.00
#
_symmetry.space_group_name_H-M   'P 1'
#
loop_
_entity.id
_entity.type
_entity.pdbx_description
1 polymer ?
#
loop_
_entity_poly.entity_id
_entity_poly.type
_entity_poly.pdbx_seq_one_letter_code
_entity_poly.pdbx_strand_id
1 'polypeptide(L)'
;MCGRYAASRRPEDLVGLFGVEKWEPEETLAPDWNVAPTKDVYAVLERPLKDAAEPRPVRQLRALKWGLVPSWAKSPRAAPR
;
A
#
# COMPACT_ATOMS: atom_id res chain seq x y z
N MET A 1 16.94 2.38 11.00
CA MET A 1 15.97 2.63 9.92
C MET A 1 16.25 1.61 8.81
N CYS A 2 15.29 0.76 8.45
CA CYS A 2 15.50 -0.28 7.43
C CYS A 2 15.19 0.28 6.04
N GLY A 3 16.18 0.37 5.15
CA GLY A 3 16.02 0.88 3.78
C GLY A 3 15.77 -0.20 2.72
N ARG A 4 15.66 -1.47 3.13
CA ARG A 4 15.39 -2.62 2.25
C ARG A 4 14.63 -3.71 2.98
N TYR A 5 13.81 -4.46 2.24
CA TYR A 5 13.15 -5.67 2.72
C TYR A 5 12.68 -6.56 1.55
N ALA A 6 12.14 -7.74 1.87
CA ALA A 6 11.52 -8.65 0.91
C ALA A 6 9.99 -8.65 1.07
N ALA A 7 9.27 -8.61 -0.05
CA ALA A 7 7.83 -8.72 -0.16
C ALA A 7 7.50 -9.72 -1.28
N SER A 8 7.39 -11.00 -0.93
CA SER A 8 7.15 -12.10 -1.89
C SER A 8 5.89 -12.91 -1.61
N ARG A 9 5.10 -12.52 -0.59
CA ARG A 9 3.81 -13.16 -0.29
C ARG A 9 2.78 -12.80 -1.34
N ARG A 10 1.90 -13.77 -1.65
CA ARG A 10 0.76 -13.52 -2.52
C ARG A 10 -0.25 -12.61 -1.82
N PRO A 11 -0.96 -11.74 -2.56
CA PRO A 11 -1.93 -10.84 -1.96
C PRO A 11 -3.07 -11.58 -1.25
N GLU A 12 -3.49 -12.76 -1.70
CA GLU A 12 -4.54 -13.56 -1.07
C GLU A 12 -4.14 -14.00 0.35
N ASP A 13 -2.86 -14.34 0.53
CA ASP A 13 -2.32 -14.70 1.85
C ASP A 13 -2.34 -13.48 2.78
N LEU A 14 -2.09 -12.27 2.26
CA LEU A 14 -2.18 -11.02 3.02
C LEU A 14 -3.63 -10.66 3.33
N VAL A 15 -4.54 -10.84 2.38
CA VAL A 15 -5.98 -10.58 2.54
C VAL A 15 -6.55 -11.43 3.66
N GLY A 16 -6.27 -12.74 3.64
CA GLY A 16 -6.70 -13.66 4.68
C GLY A 16 -6.06 -13.35 6.03
N LEU A 17 -4.74 -13.10 6.06
CA LEU A 17 -4.01 -12.83 7.31
C LEU A 17 -4.49 -11.57 8.03
N PHE A 18 -4.79 -10.51 7.29
CA PHE A 18 -5.17 -9.22 7.86
C PHE A 18 -6.69 -8.99 7.92
N GLY A 19 -7.50 -9.91 7.41
CA GLY A 19 -8.95 -9.75 7.33
C GLY A 19 -9.33 -8.54 6.45
N VAL A 20 -8.71 -8.45 5.28
CA VAL A 20 -8.99 -7.38 4.31
C VAL A 20 -10.33 -7.64 3.65
N GLU A 21 -11.20 -6.63 3.63
CA GLU A 21 -12.53 -6.70 3.01
C GLU A 21 -12.51 -6.26 1.55
N LYS A 22 -11.55 -5.40 1.16
CA LYS A 22 -11.44 -4.87 -0.20
C LYS A 22 -10.00 -4.82 -0.69
N TRP A 23 -9.77 -5.33 -1.89
CA TRP A 23 -8.53 -5.17 -2.65
C TRP A 23 -8.84 -5.20 -4.16
N GLU A 24 -7.92 -4.74 -4.99
CA GLU A 24 -8.05 -4.75 -6.46
C GLU A 24 -7.01 -5.74 -7.04
N PRO A 25 -7.43 -6.89 -7.59
CA PRO A 25 -6.52 -7.87 -8.18
C PRO A 25 -5.65 -7.32 -9.32
N GLU A 26 -6.13 -6.29 -10.03
CA GLU A 26 -5.40 -5.62 -11.12
C GLU A 26 -4.20 -4.79 -10.60
N GLU A 27 -4.21 -4.38 -9.32
CA GLU A 27 -3.09 -3.70 -8.65
C GLU A 27 -2.08 -4.70 -8.03
N THR A 28 -2.07 -5.96 -8.50
CA THR A 28 -1.20 -6.99 -7.94
C THR A 28 0.28 -6.71 -8.21
N LEU A 29 1.08 -6.69 -7.13
CA LEU A 29 2.52 -6.50 -7.21
C LEU A 29 3.22 -7.86 -7.41
N ALA A 30 4.23 -7.87 -8.27
CA ALA A 30 5.10 -9.04 -8.42
C ALA A 30 5.93 -9.26 -7.14
N PRO A 31 6.26 -10.51 -6.79
CA PRO A 31 7.19 -10.81 -5.70
C PRO A 31 8.53 -10.09 -5.88
N ASP A 32 9.01 -9.45 -4.81
CA ASP A 32 10.28 -8.72 -4.80
C ASP A 32 11.08 -9.06 -3.54
N TRP A 33 12.27 -9.64 -3.70
CA TRP A 33 13.15 -10.01 -2.59
C TRP A 33 14.09 -8.89 -2.17
N ASN A 34 14.02 -7.73 -2.83
CA ASN A 34 14.92 -6.62 -2.63
C ASN A 34 14.23 -5.28 -2.89
N VAL A 35 13.10 -5.07 -2.20
CA VAL A 35 12.32 -3.83 -2.23
C VAL A 35 13.21 -2.68 -1.76
N ALA A 36 13.20 -1.58 -2.52
CA ALA A 36 13.93 -0.35 -2.23
C ALA A 36 12.94 0.82 -2.07
N PRO A 37 13.34 1.95 -1.46
CA PRO A 37 12.49 3.12 -1.37
C PRO A 37 11.97 3.55 -2.73
N THR A 38 10.82 4.21 -2.74
CA THR A 38 10.06 4.68 -3.90
C THR A 38 9.35 3.62 -4.76
N LYS A 39 9.59 2.32 -4.53
CA LYS A 39 8.79 1.25 -5.12
C LYS A 39 7.37 1.26 -4.56
N ASP A 40 6.43 0.72 -5.34
CA ASP A 40 5.08 0.46 -4.86
C ASP A 40 5.08 -0.81 -4.01
N VAL A 41 4.38 -0.77 -2.88
CA VAL A 41 4.37 -1.82 -1.85
C VAL A 41 2.95 -1.97 -1.31
N TYR A 42 2.62 -3.16 -0.83
CA TYR A 42 1.33 -3.36 -0.18
C TYR A 42 1.27 -2.66 1.18
N ALA A 43 0.18 -1.96 1.41
CA ALA A 43 -0.20 -1.40 2.70
C ALA A 43 -1.63 -1.81 3.05
N VAL A 44 -1.82 -2.19 4.31
CA VAL A 44 -3.16 -2.40 4.87
C VAL A 44 -3.61 -1.10 5.53
N LEU A 45 -4.76 -0.59 5.13
CA LEU A 45 -5.33 0.66 5.63
C LEU A 45 -6.82 0.52 5.90
N GLU A 46 -7.34 1.31 6.84
CA GLU A 46 -8.77 1.33 7.15
C GLU A 46 -9.35 2.67 6.73
N ARG A 47 -10.24 2.65 5.73
CA ARG A 47 -10.86 3.86 5.17
C ARG A 47 -12.26 3.56 4.64
N PRO A 48 -13.16 4.55 4.65
CA PRO A 48 -14.40 4.45 3.89
C PRO A 48 -14.11 4.21 2.41
N LEU A 49 -14.96 3.42 1.76
CA LEU A 49 -14.93 3.31 0.30
C LEU A 49 -15.38 4.64 -0.30
N LYS A 50 -14.69 5.04 -1.36
CA LYS A 50 -15.11 6.18 -2.16
C LYS A 50 -16.48 5.86 -2.75
N ASP A 51 -17.41 6.81 -2.69
CA ASP A 51 -18.75 6.70 -3.27
C ASP A 51 -19.69 5.66 -2.62
N ALA A 52 -19.36 5.14 -1.42
CA ALA A 52 -20.28 4.31 -0.66
C ALA A 52 -21.46 5.13 -0.11
N ALA A 53 -22.68 4.58 -0.23
CA ALA A 53 -23.91 5.18 0.30
C ALA A 53 -23.84 5.41 1.82
N GLU A 54 -23.19 4.48 2.54
CA GLU A 54 -22.88 4.61 3.95
C GLU A 54 -21.35 4.44 4.13
N PRO A 55 -20.61 5.50 4.51
CA PRO A 55 -19.15 5.51 4.48
C PRO A 55 -18.55 4.85 5.74
N ARG A 56 -18.92 3.59 6.01
CA ARG A 56 -18.23 2.82 7.06
C ARG A 56 -16.78 2.56 6.63
N PRO A 57 -15.79 2.70 7.53
CA PRO A 57 -14.44 2.26 7.26
C PRO A 57 -14.42 0.74 7.00
N VAL A 58 -13.67 0.34 5.98
CA VAL A 58 -13.35 -1.05 5.68
C VAL A 58 -11.84 -1.21 5.62
N ARG A 59 -11.35 -2.39 5.96
CA ARG A 59 -9.94 -2.72 5.81
C ARG A 59 -9.61 -3.05 4.36
N GLN A 60 -8.60 -2.37 3.82
CA GLN A 60 -8.21 -2.43 2.41
C GLN A 60 -6.74 -2.83 2.28
N LEU A 61 -6.43 -3.64 1.27
CA LEU A 61 -5.06 -3.86 0.79
C LEU A 61 -4.84 -3.00 -0.45
N ARG A 62 -3.87 -2.09 -0.41
CA ARG A 62 -3.58 -1.14 -1.50
C ARG A 62 -2.10 -1.14 -1.86
N ALA A 63 -1.79 -0.93 -3.13
CA ALA A 63 -0.44 -0.62 -3.58
C ALA A 63 -0.16 0.88 -3.35
N LEU A 64 0.86 1.21 -2.56
CA LEU A 64 1.27 2.59 -2.27
C LEU A 64 2.77 2.75 -2.48
N LYS A 65 3.19 3.96 -2.87
CA LYS A 65 4.61 4.30 -2.99
C LYS A 65 5.29 4.34 -1.61
N TRP A 66 6.39 3.60 -1.44
CA TRP A 66 7.20 3.64 -0.23
C TRP A 66 8.06 4.90 -0.17
N GLY A 67 7.47 5.98 0.33
CA GLY A 67 8.14 7.26 0.52
C GLY A 67 7.11 8.35 0.74
N LEU A 68 6.99 8.82 1.98
CA LEU A 68 5.99 9.83 2.34
C LEU A 68 6.30 11.14 1.62
N VAL A 69 5.35 11.61 0.81
CA VAL A 69 5.33 12.98 0.30
C VAL A 69 4.31 13.75 1.14
N PRO A 70 4.74 14.69 1.99
CA PRO A 70 3.81 15.49 2.79
C PRO A 70 2.88 16.31 1.90
N SER A 71 1.66 16.57 2.37
CA SER A 71 0.65 17.33 1.61
C SER A 71 1.07 18.77 1.30
N TRP A 72 1.98 19.35 2.09
CA TRP A 72 2.54 20.69 1.88
C TRP A 72 3.78 20.72 0.99
N ALA A 73 4.25 19.56 0.50
CA ALA A 73 5.41 19.51 -0.37
C ALA A 73 5.08 20.13 -1.73
N LYS A 74 5.90 21.09 -2.18
CA LYS A 74 5.78 21.71 -3.52
C LYS A 74 6.12 20.75 -4.66
N SER A 75 6.88 19.68 -4.37
CA SER A 75 7.27 18.67 -5.34
C SER A 75 7.59 17.34 -4.64
N PRO A 76 7.25 16.18 -5.24
CA PRO A 76 7.68 14.87 -4.76
C PRO A 76 9.20 14.68 -4.78
N ARG A 77 9.93 15.47 -5.60
CA ARG A 77 11.40 15.39 -5.70
C ARG A 77 12.11 15.85 -4.43
N ALA A 78 11.43 16.63 -3.58
CA ALA A 78 11.97 17.11 -2.31
C ALA A 78 11.90 16.07 -1.19
N ALA A 79 11.24 14.92 -1.40
CA ALA A 79 11.24 13.83 -0.44
C ALA A 79 12.62 13.15 -0.39
N PRO A 80 13.16 12.81 0.80
CA PRO A 80 14.40 12.06 0.91
C PRO A 80 14.23 10.71 0.20
N ARG A 81 15.14 10.41 -0.74
CA ARG A 81 15.16 9.15 -1.49
C ARG A 81 15.95 8.09 -0.74
#